data_AF-A0A2X1PXG7-F1
#
_entry.id   AF-A0A2X1PXG7-F1
#
_cell.length_a   1.000
_cell.length_b   1.000
_cell.length_c   1.000
_cell.angle_alpha   90.00
_cell.angle_beta   90.00
_cell.angle_gamma   90.00
#
_symmetry.space_group_name_H-M   'P 1'
#
loop_
_entity.id
_entity.type
_entity.pdbx_description
1 polymer ?
#
loop_
_entity_poly.entity_id
_entity_poly.type
_entity_poly.pdbx_seq_one_letter_code
_entity_poly.pdbx_strand_id
1 'polypeptide(L)'
;MLESIKIQLKRLSETNIVGYCYWYEGNGRQFGLHITPLTVADKFGAQLEAKEAAWIFTSATLEVGGTFNHFCQRLGIENATQKILYSPFNYPEQSLLCVPRYLPNTNQVNTLNSLGEMLLPVIEANKGRCFVSLHFLFNDAWFS
;
A
#
# COMPACT_ATOMS: atom_id res chain seq x y z
N MET A 1 20.91 11.01 26.45
CA MET A 1 19.43 10.92 26.48
C MET A 1 18.76 12.28 26.30
N LEU A 2 19.09 13.33 27.08
CA LEU A 2 18.49 14.66 26.89
C LEU A 2 18.88 15.32 25.55
N GLU A 3 20.15 15.16 25.15
CA GLU A 3 20.70 15.60 23.86
C GLU A 3 19.94 15.05 22.65
N SER A 4 19.68 13.74 22.61
CA SER A 4 18.97 13.10 21.49
C SER A 4 17.54 13.60 21.36
N ILE A 5 16.85 13.84 22.49
CA ILE A 5 15.49 14.40 22.50
C ILE A 5 15.50 15.84 21.94
N LYS A 6 16.47 16.68 22.33
CA LYS A 6 16.61 18.04 21.78
C LYS A 6 16.82 18.02 20.26
N ILE A 7 17.68 17.12 19.77
CA ILE A 7 17.92 16.96 18.33
C ILE A 7 16.64 16.54 17.59
N GLN A 8 15.89 15.58 18.14
CA GLN A 8 14.63 15.13 17.54
C GLN A 8 13.57 16.23 17.52
N LEU A 9 13.41 16.98 18.62
CA LEU A 9 12.49 18.12 18.71
C LEU A 9 12.88 19.25 17.75
N LYS A 10 14.17 19.53 17.61
CA LYS A 10 14.66 20.51 16.62
C LYS A 10 14.28 20.08 15.21
N ARG A 11 14.50 18.82 14.85
CA ARG A 11 14.13 18.28 13.53
C ARG A 11 12.62 18.36 13.28
N LEU A 12 11.80 18.12 14.31
CA LEU A 12 10.34 18.28 14.24
C LEU A 12 9.91 19.73 14.02
N SER A 13 10.68 20.70 14.54
CA SER A 13 10.41 22.13 14.34
C SER A 13 10.84 22.66 12.96
N GLU A 14 11.69 21.93 12.24
CA GLU A 14 12.17 22.28 10.90
C GLU A 14 11.15 21.86 9.82
N THR A 15 9.93 22.39 9.89
CA THR A 15 8.81 22.02 8.99
C THR A 15 8.95 22.56 7.56
N ASN A 16 9.97 23.38 7.29
CA ASN A 16 10.25 23.93 5.97
C ASN A 16 11.03 22.97 5.07
N ILE A 17 11.45 21.80 5.58
CA ILE A 17 12.16 20.79 4.80
C ILE A 17 11.14 20.05 3.91
N VAL A 18 11.30 20.19 2.59
CA VAL A 18 10.45 19.51 1.60
C VAL A 18 10.76 18.01 1.57
N GLY A 19 9.77 17.19 1.21
CA GLY A 19 9.94 15.73 1.08
C GLY A 19 9.62 14.94 2.36
N TYR A 20 9.06 15.60 3.38
CA TYR A 20 8.64 14.98 4.64
C TYR A 20 7.21 15.37 5.01
N CYS A 21 6.47 14.43 5.57
CA CYS A 21 5.19 14.64 6.25
C CYS A 21 5.42 14.61 7.75
N TYR A 22 4.86 15.60 8.45
CA TYR A 22 4.94 15.74 9.89
C TYR A 22 3.54 15.51 10.45
N TRP A 23 3.40 14.57 11.39
CA TRP A 23 2.11 14.26 12.00
C TRP A 23 2.30 13.87 13.45
N TYR A 24 1.21 13.92 14.21
CA TYR A 24 1.19 13.50 15.60
C TYR A 24 0.03 12.55 15.85
N GLU A 25 0.20 11.69 16.83
CA GLU A 25 -0.88 10.87 17.38
C GLU A 25 -0.94 11.08 18.88
N GLY A 26 -2.15 11.16 19.42
CA GLY A 26 -2.39 11.24 20.85
C GLY A 26 -3.34 10.12 21.26
N ASN A 27 -2.97 9.37 22.28
CA ASN A 27 -3.86 8.36 22.87
C ASN A 27 -3.88 8.56 24.38
N GLY A 28 -4.83 9.39 24.85
CA GLY A 28 -5.18 9.67 26.25
C GLY A 28 -4.05 10.10 27.22
N ARG A 29 -3.05 9.24 27.41
CA ARG A 29 -1.91 9.38 28.32
C ARG A 29 -0.56 9.51 27.60
N GLN A 30 -0.51 9.26 26.30
CA GLN A 30 0.72 9.29 25.51
C GLN A 30 0.49 10.05 24.21
N PHE A 31 1.55 10.64 23.68
CA PHE A 31 1.55 11.22 22.35
C PHE A 31 2.84 10.86 21.61
N GLY A 32 2.74 10.69 20.30
CA GLY A 32 3.83 10.45 19.38
C GLY A 32 3.93 11.59 18.38
N LEU A 33 5.17 11.97 18.05
CA LEU A 33 5.48 12.94 17.00
C LEU A 33 6.28 12.22 15.93
N HIS A 34 5.84 12.32 14.68
CA HIS A 34 6.35 11.52 13.58
C HIS A 34 6.82 12.39 12.43
N ILE A 35 7.94 11.97 11.82
CA ILE A 35 8.47 12.55 10.59
C ILE A 35 8.61 11.41 9.57
N THR A 36 7.73 11.39 8.58
CA THR A 36 7.69 10.33 7.56
C THR A 36 8.16 10.90 6.23
N PRO A 37 9.21 10.35 5.61
CA PRO A 37 9.62 10.80 4.28
C PRO A 37 8.53 10.48 3.25
N LEU A 38 8.26 11.42 2.35
CA LEU A 38 7.29 11.25 1.25
C LEU A 38 7.79 10.25 0.20
N THR A 39 9.11 10.10 0.09
CA THR A 39 9.75 9.11 -0.76
C THR A 39 10.85 8.37 0.00
N VAL A 40 10.99 7.08 -0.27
CA VAL A 40 12.10 6.26 0.25
C VAL A 40 13.21 6.07 -0.78
N ALA A 41 13.00 6.55 -2.01
CA ALA A 41 13.88 6.34 -3.15
C ALA A 41 15.33 6.74 -2.86
N ASP A 42 15.56 7.98 -2.41
CA ASP A 42 16.92 8.50 -2.20
C ASP A 42 17.68 7.68 -1.14
N LYS A 43 17.02 7.38 -0.02
CA LYS A 43 17.64 6.63 1.07
C LYS A 43 17.91 5.19 0.68
N PHE A 44 16.97 4.55 0.00
CA PHE A 44 17.10 3.16 -0.41
C PHE A 44 18.15 3.01 -1.52
N GLY A 45 18.12 3.88 -2.55
CA GLY A 45 19.11 3.92 -3.61
C GLY A 45 20.54 4.09 -3.06
N ALA A 46 20.74 5.05 -2.15
CA ALA A 46 22.05 5.23 -1.51
C ALA A 46 22.52 3.99 -0.72
N GLN A 47 21.61 3.23 -0.11
CA GLN A 47 21.95 1.98 0.57
C GLN A 47 22.27 0.84 -0.41
N LEU A 48 21.63 0.85 -1.58
CA LEU A 48 21.87 -0.10 -2.65
C LEU A 48 23.29 0.10 -3.22
N GLU A 49 23.68 1.36 -3.45
CA GLU A 49 25.01 1.76 -3.95
C GLU A 49 26.13 1.58 -2.92
N ALA A 50 25.85 1.82 -1.64
CA ALA A 50 26.84 1.70 -0.57
C ALA A 50 27.34 0.26 -0.33
N LYS A 51 26.64 -0.75 -0.87
CA LYS A 51 27.02 -2.17 -0.75
C LYS A 51 27.42 -2.73 -2.10
N GLU A 52 28.65 -3.21 -2.19
CA GLU A 52 29.14 -3.92 -3.38
C GLU A 52 28.57 -5.35 -3.42
N ALA A 53 27.31 -5.45 -3.85
CA ALA A 53 26.57 -6.70 -3.93
C ALA A 53 25.58 -6.68 -5.11
N ALA A 54 25.21 -7.87 -5.58
CA ALA A 54 24.11 -8.03 -6.52
C ALA A 54 22.77 -8.06 -5.77
N TRP A 55 21.81 -7.24 -6.21
CA TRP A 55 20.46 -7.18 -5.66
C TRP A 55 19.46 -7.79 -6.65
N ILE A 56 18.73 -8.82 -6.21
CA ILE A 56 17.72 -9.50 -7.02
C ILE A 56 16.35 -9.29 -6.38
N PHE A 57 15.47 -8.61 -7.10
CA PHE A 57 14.08 -8.40 -6.69
C PHE A 57 13.18 -9.31 -7.53
N THR A 58 12.40 -10.15 -6.86
CA THR A 58 11.47 -11.07 -7.51
C THR A 58 10.16 -11.12 -6.75
N SER A 59 9.05 -10.94 -7.47
CA SER A 59 7.70 -11.17 -6.96
C SER A 59 6.73 -11.21 -8.15
N ALA A 60 5.60 -11.89 -7.96
CA ALA A 60 4.56 -12.03 -8.96
C ALA A 60 3.79 -10.72 -9.24
N THR A 61 3.98 -9.69 -8.41
CA THR A 61 3.19 -8.44 -8.45
C THR A 61 4.05 -7.17 -8.52
N LEU A 62 5.33 -7.27 -8.88
CA LEU A 62 6.21 -6.09 -9.02
C LEU A 62 5.89 -5.28 -10.28
N GLU A 63 5.45 -5.98 -11.33
CA GLU A 63 5.10 -5.40 -12.61
C GLU A 63 3.72 -4.74 -12.53
N VAL A 64 3.63 -3.52 -13.07
CA VAL A 64 2.37 -2.80 -13.26
C VAL A 64 2.33 -2.23 -14.68
N GLY A 65 1.31 -2.61 -15.45
CA GLY A 65 1.08 -2.08 -16.81
C GLY A 65 2.15 -2.49 -17.84
N GLY A 66 2.75 -3.66 -17.68
CA GLY A 66 3.83 -4.20 -18.51
C GLY A 66 5.22 -3.66 -18.17
N THR A 67 5.39 -2.96 -17.05
CA THR A 67 6.68 -2.31 -16.71
C THR A 67 7.02 -2.42 -15.22
N PHE A 68 8.31 -2.33 -14.88
CA PHE A 68 8.76 -2.21 -13.49
C PHE A 68 9.02 -0.76 -13.06
N ASN A 69 8.66 0.23 -13.89
CA ASN A 69 8.99 1.64 -13.66
C ASN A 69 8.48 2.15 -12.31
N HIS A 70 7.24 1.82 -11.95
CA HIS A 70 6.66 2.22 -10.66
C HIS A 70 7.46 1.65 -9.48
N PHE A 71 7.90 0.39 -9.56
CA PHE A 71 8.72 -0.22 -8.52
C PHE A 71 10.12 0.41 -8.44
N CYS A 72 10.80 0.54 -9.59
CA CYS A 72 12.14 1.11 -9.67
C CYS A 72 12.18 2.57 -9.17
N GLN A 73 11.23 3.41 -9.60
CA GLN A 73 11.16 4.81 -9.18
C GLN A 73 10.92 4.96 -7.68
N ARG A 74 10.03 4.16 -7.09
CA ARG A 74 9.75 4.23 -5.65
C ARG A 74 10.93 3.82 -4.77
N LEU A 75 11.82 3.00 -5.30
CA LEU A 75 13.03 2.54 -4.60
C LEU A 75 14.30 3.30 -5.03
N GLY A 76 14.23 4.20 -6.02
CA GLY A 76 15.42 4.89 -6.52
C GLY A 76 16.40 3.94 -7.23
N ILE A 77 15.89 2.89 -7.88
CA ILE A 77 16.71 1.94 -8.63
C ILE A 77 16.84 2.43 -10.06
N GLU A 78 18.07 2.70 -10.49
CA GLU A 78 18.40 3.08 -11.86
C GLU A 78 19.01 1.91 -12.63
N ASN A 79 18.81 1.88 -13.95
CA ASN A 79 19.43 0.92 -14.87
C ASN A 79 19.27 -0.58 -14.51
N ALA A 80 18.16 -0.95 -13.86
CA ALA A 80 17.89 -2.35 -13.51
C ALA A 80 17.70 -3.23 -14.76
N THR A 81 18.32 -4.40 -14.77
CA THR A 81 17.97 -5.48 -15.70
C THR A 81 16.60 -6.02 -15.34
N GLN A 82 15.67 -6.01 -16.30
CA GLN A 82 14.26 -6.36 -16.07
C GLN A 82 13.88 -7.62 -16.84
N LYS A 83 13.07 -8.49 -16.22
CA LYS A 83 12.51 -9.67 -16.87
C LYS A 83 11.10 -9.91 -16.38
N ILE A 84 10.14 -9.91 -17.31
CA ILE A 84 8.76 -10.28 -17.05
C ILE A 84 8.58 -11.75 -17.40
N LEU A 85 8.06 -12.52 -16.46
CA LEU A 85 7.67 -13.92 -16.67
C LEU A 85 6.15 -13.98 -16.62
N TYR A 86 5.52 -14.26 -17.75
CA TYR A 86 4.06 -14.38 -17.81
C TYR A 86 3.60 -15.64 -17.05
N SER A 87 2.40 -15.52 -16.48
CA SER A 87 1.77 -16.63 -15.77
C SER A 87 1.52 -17.81 -16.71
N PRO A 88 1.85 -19.05 -16.29
CA PRO A 88 1.59 -20.25 -17.09
C PRO A 88 0.13 -20.73 -17.03
N PHE A 89 -0.74 -20.08 -16.26
CA PHE A 89 -2.12 -20.52 -16.03
C PHE A 89 -3.07 -20.11 -17.17
N ASN A 90 -4.02 -20.98 -17.51
CA ASN A 90 -5.04 -20.71 -18.52
C ASN A 90 -6.25 -19.99 -17.90
N TYR A 91 -6.08 -18.71 -17.57
CA TYR A 91 -7.17 -17.92 -16.98
C TYR A 91 -8.47 -17.91 -17.81
N PRO A 92 -8.45 -17.80 -19.15
CA PRO A 92 -9.68 -17.83 -19.95
C PRO A 92 -10.57 -19.06 -19.71
N GLU A 93 -9.98 -20.22 -19.42
CA GLU A 93 -10.73 -21.46 -19.16
C GLU A 93 -10.88 -21.78 -17.66
N GLN A 94 -10.00 -21.23 -16.81
CA GLN A 94 -9.90 -21.58 -15.39
C GLN A 94 -10.40 -20.49 -14.45
N SER A 95 -10.85 -19.33 -14.96
CA SER A 95 -11.41 -18.26 -14.15
C SER A 95 -12.61 -17.58 -14.81
N LEU A 96 -13.45 -16.96 -13.97
CA LEU A 96 -14.58 -16.15 -14.40
C LEU A 96 -14.47 -14.77 -13.74
N LEU A 97 -14.58 -13.71 -14.53
CA LEU A 97 -14.66 -12.34 -14.03
C LEU A 97 -16.13 -11.91 -14.02
N CYS A 98 -16.69 -11.79 -12.83
CA CYS A 98 -18.05 -11.31 -12.65
C CYS A 98 -18.02 -9.87 -12.15
N VAL A 99 -18.59 -8.94 -12.92
CA VAL A 99 -18.78 -7.55 -12.51
C VAL A 99 -20.25 -7.36 -12.12
N PRO A 100 -20.58 -7.31 -10.82
CA PRO A 100 -21.96 -7.16 -10.39
C PRO A 100 -22.52 -5.80 -10.82
N ARG A 101 -23.76 -5.80 -11.31
CA ARG A 101 -24.51 -4.58 -11.60
C ARG A 101 -25.21 -4.13 -10.31
N TYR A 102 -25.39 -2.82 -10.14
CA TYR A 102 -26.11 -2.23 -9.00
C TYR A 102 -25.43 -2.45 -7.63
N LEU A 103 -24.10 -2.32 -7.58
CA LEU A 103 -23.38 -2.29 -6.30
C LEU A 103 -23.90 -1.15 -5.40
N PRO A 104 -24.22 -1.42 -4.13
CA PRO A 104 -24.63 -0.38 -3.19
C PRO A 104 -23.49 0.62 -2.96
N ASN A 105 -23.84 1.88 -2.71
CA ASN A 105 -22.85 2.92 -2.43
C ASN A 105 -22.17 2.64 -1.07
N THR A 106 -20.86 2.90 -0.96
CA THR A 106 -20.06 2.56 0.24
C THR A 106 -20.48 3.32 1.49
N ASN A 107 -21.13 4.48 1.34
CA ASN A 107 -21.49 5.37 2.46
C ASN A 107 -22.97 5.26 2.89
N GLN A 108 -23.68 4.20 2.50
CA GLN A 108 -25.08 4.01 2.87
C GLN A 108 -25.25 3.17 4.14
N VAL A 109 -26.25 3.52 4.95
CA VAL A 109 -26.74 2.64 6.01
C VAL A 109 -27.23 1.37 5.32
N ASN A 110 -26.70 0.21 5.71
CA ASN A 110 -27.02 -1.14 5.19
C ASN A 110 -26.17 -1.70 4.03
N THR A 111 -25.12 -1.02 3.55
CA THR A 111 -24.26 -1.51 2.45
C THR A 111 -23.72 -2.92 2.69
N LEU A 112 -23.32 -3.25 3.92
CA LEU A 112 -22.79 -4.57 4.27
C LEU A 112 -23.83 -5.68 4.12
N ASN A 113 -25.08 -5.43 4.52
CA ASN A 113 -26.16 -6.43 4.41
C ASN A 113 -26.52 -6.66 2.95
N SER A 114 -26.67 -5.60 2.15
CA SER A 114 -26.95 -5.73 0.71
C SER A 114 -25.81 -6.42 -0.05
N LEU A 115 -24.55 -6.17 0.34
CA LEU A 115 -23.41 -6.89 -0.22
C LEU A 115 -23.44 -8.38 0.17
N GLY A 116 -23.79 -8.69 1.43
CA GLY A 116 -23.98 -10.05 1.90
C GLY A 116 -25.03 -10.81 1.10
N GLU A 117 -26.21 -10.22 0.90
CA GLU A 117 -27.29 -10.81 0.09
C GLU A 117 -26.84 -11.06 -1.36
N MET A 118 -26.05 -10.15 -1.95
CA MET A 118 -25.54 -10.30 -3.31
C MET A 118 -24.49 -11.41 -3.43
N LEU A 119 -23.64 -11.60 -2.43
CA LEU A 119 -22.56 -12.59 -2.45
C LEU A 119 -23.00 -13.99 -2.04
N LEU A 120 -24.06 -14.11 -1.21
CA LEU A 120 -24.51 -15.38 -0.64
C LEU A 120 -24.71 -16.49 -1.69
N PRO A 121 -25.38 -16.27 -2.84
CA PRO A 121 -25.57 -17.33 -3.84
C PRO A 121 -24.24 -17.84 -4.44
N VAL A 122 -23.26 -16.95 -4.60
CA VAL A 122 -21.93 -17.30 -5.14
C VAL A 122 -21.14 -18.11 -4.11
N ILE A 123 -21.24 -17.75 -2.84
CA ILE A 123 -20.60 -18.45 -1.74
C ILE A 123 -21.17 -19.87 -1.60
N GLU A 124 -22.50 -20.00 -1.65
CA GLU A 124 -23.20 -21.28 -1.60
C GLU A 124 -22.85 -22.17 -2.80
N ALA A 125 -22.83 -21.62 -4.02
CA ALA A 125 -22.40 -22.34 -5.21
C ALA A 125 -20.95 -22.86 -5.11
N ASN A 126 -20.08 -22.08 -4.46
CA ASN A 126 -18.69 -22.47 -4.17
C ASN A 126 -18.53 -23.40 -2.95
N LYS A 127 -19.65 -23.78 -2.31
CA LYS A 127 -19.68 -24.61 -1.08
C LYS A 127 -18.85 -23.99 0.05
N GLY A 128 -18.91 -22.66 0.19
CA GLY A 128 -18.18 -21.90 1.21
C GLY A 128 -16.69 -21.71 0.94
N ARG A 129 -16.13 -22.26 -0.15
CA ARG A 129 -14.70 -22.12 -0.50
C ARG A 129 -14.45 -20.79 -1.21
N CYS A 130 -14.62 -19.70 -0.49
CA CYS A 130 -14.46 -18.34 -0.99
C CYS A 130 -13.67 -17.51 0.01
N PHE A 131 -12.87 -16.58 -0.51
CA PHE A 131 -12.25 -15.52 0.28
C PHE A 131 -12.85 -14.19 -0.15
N VAL A 132 -13.37 -13.42 0.80
CA VAL A 132 -13.97 -12.11 0.55
C VAL A 132 -13.05 -11.05 1.15
N SER A 133 -12.51 -10.17 0.31
CA SER A 133 -11.74 -9.01 0.73
C SER A 133 -12.62 -7.76 0.71
N LEU A 134 -12.66 -7.03 1.81
CA LEU A 134 -13.39 -5.77 1.95
C LEU A 134 -12.39 -4.64 2.17
N HIS A 135 -12.52 -3.56 1.41
CA HIS A 135 -11.77 -2.34 1.64
C HIS A 135 -12.70 -1.29 2.26
N PHE A 136 -12.46 -0.97 3.53
CA PHE A 136 -13.13 0.14 4.20
C PHE A 136 -12.31 1.40 3.96
N LEU A 137 -12.87 2.32 3.19
CA LEU A 137 -12.41 3.70 3.21
C LEU A 137 -12.86 4.29 4.55
N PHE A 138 -11.93 4.47 5.48
CA PHE A 138 -12.18 5.33 6.64
C PHE A 138 -12.42 6.73 6.10
N ASN A 139 -13.69 7.13 6.00
CA ASN A 139 -14.07 8.46 5.61
C ASN A 139 -13.84 9.38 6.82
N ASP A 140 -12.88 10.30 6.68
CA ASP A 140 -12.67 11.54 7.43
C ASP A 140 -12.91 11.54 8.96
N ALA A 141 -11.81 11.35 9.71
CA ALA A 141 -11.72 11.83 11.10
C ALA A 141 -10.33 12.39 11.48
N TRP A 142 -9.43 12.58 10.50
CA TRP A 142 -8.03 12.95 10.77
C TRP A 142 -7.56 14.24 10.09
N PHE A 143 -8.44 14.92 9.34
CA PHE A 143 -8.20 16.27 8.81
C PHE A 143 -9.25 17.23 9.33
N SER A 144 -9.13 17.59 10.61
CA SER A 144 -9.79 18.75 11.22
C SER A 144 -8.82 19.41 12.19
#